data_AF-A0AAN7PH51-F1
#
_entry.id   AF-A0AAN7PH51-F1
#
_cell.length_a   1.000
_cell.length_b   1.000
_cell.length_c   1.000
_cell.angle_alpha   90.00
_cell.angle_beta   90.00
_cell.angle_gamma   90.00
#
_symmetry.space_group_name_H-M   'P 1'
#
loop_
_entity.id
_entity.type
_entity.pdbx_description
1 polymer ?
#
loop_
_entity_poly.entity_id
_entity_poly.type
_entity_poly.pdbx_seq_one_letter_code
_entity_poly.pdbx_strand_id
1 'polypeptide(L)'
;MSEYDRNKFYGKKKFPPRETNNFNNRFFKSSPFKEPEKVEEKPKSIKKTTILAREHHAEDRSVSPKITTRESESSPAIAIAALPHTETSKQQTAKEMTKCLKLLDDGIICTENIQDYLQENDDYLVVAIVGTQGVGKSTILNLLAHNTVSDKLKKAIFKYSEVSKNTSITLHMQDLNLNMNEIEEKTVIEDVIFKPQDTNISSNMNGTSGIDFFVTQNRVMFLDCQPFTSVAVLDEFIRSEAKVSNMVSEFLPLENSGEIQGLQMTAFLMSICHVLILVQDWFFDNNVLRFIQSAEMLKPTISNPEDELVDHFPHLILIQNKAQMEDFSPKKFKQMQQIYKTFFNKTKMHIESGMGIGSGRIITSLSPENCGDAINLFLIPECNEQLDQLYKGHPSLEELIKKLRSNILGATKYPLNNTSEKHWLVYCSKVWDHVKKSNFFVEYTKLMP
;
A
#
# COMPACT_ATOMS: atom_id res chain seq x y z
N MET A 1 45.19 9.39 48.12
CA MET A 1 44.59 8.72 49.30
C MET A 1 44.62 7.23 49.07
N SER A 2 44.74 6.43 50.13
CA SER A 2 44.97 4.98 50.07
C SER A 2 43.70 4.17 49.74
N GLU A 3 43.87 2.88 49.47
CA GLU A 3 42.83 2.00 48.88
C GLU A 3 41.67 1.61 49.82
N TYR A 4 41.58 2.18 51.02
CA TYR A 4 40.65 1.73 52.06
C TYR A 4 39.18 2.17 51.87
N ASP A 5 38.91 3.26 51.15
CA ASP A 5 37.58 3.91 51.14
C ASP A 5 36.62 3.46 50.02
N ARG A 6 37.02 2.55 49.11
CA ARG A 6 36.20 2.21 47.92
C ARG A 6 35.06 1.21 48.14
N ASN A 7 34.91 0.61 49.33
CA ASN A 7 34.11 -0.61 49.53
C ASN A 7 32.70 -0.45 50.13
N LYS A 8 32.02 0.70 49.97
CA LYS A 8 30.70 0.95 50.60
C LYS A 8 29.43 0.83 49.73
N PHE A 9 29.52 0.66 48.41
CA PHE A 9 28.33 0.73 47.52
C PHE A 9 28.16 -0.39 46.48
N TYR A 10 28.66 -1.62 46.71
CA TYR A 10 28.32 -2.79 45.87
C TYR A 10 27.92 -4.02 46.70
N GLY A 11 26.61 -4.26 46.80
CA GLY A 11 26.03 -5.43 47.47
C GLY A 11 26.06 -6.69 46.60
N LYS A 12 26.80 -7.72 47.03
CA LYS A 12 26.90 -9.01 46.32
C LYS A 12 25.63 -9.86 46.50
N LYS A 13 24.81 -10.01 45.46
CA LYS A 13 23.81 -11.10 45.39
C LYS A 13 24.51 -12.42 45.07
N LYS A 14 24.13 -13.50 45.77
CA LYS A 14 24.66 -14.86 45.57
C LYS A 14 23.76 -15.63 44.60
N PHE A 15 24.37 -16.43 43.72
CA PHE A 15 23.66 -17.46 42.93
C PHE A 15 23.66 -18.80 43.68
N PRO A 16 22.61 -19.62 43.57
CA PRO A 16 22.60 -21.00 44.05
C PRO A 16 23.43 -21.94 43.13
N PRO A 17 23.87 -23.11 43.62
CA PRO A 17 24.67 -24.05 42.84
C PRO A 17 23.85 -24.81 41.79
N ARG A 18 24.58 -25.45 40.86
CA ARG A 18 24.05 -26.12 39.65
C ARG A 18 24.08 -27.63 39.84
N GLU A 19 22.95 -28.24 40.15
CA GLU A 19 22.85 -29.71 40.20
C GLU A 19 22.74 -30.32 38.79
N THR A 20 23.48 -31.40 38.58
CA THR A 20 23.41 -32.26 37.39
C THR A 20 22.55 -33.48 37.69
N ASN A 21 21.55 -33.79 36.86
CA ASN A 21 20.94 -35.12 36.90
C ASN A 21 20.44 -35.58 35.52
N ASN A 22 20.44 -36.90 35.34
CA ASN A 22 20.28 -37.54 34.04
C ASN A 22 18.81 -37.64 33.60
N PHE A 23 18.52 -37.28 32.36
CA PHE A 23 17.32 -37.76 31.68
C PHE A 23 17.63 -39.06 30.94
N ASN A 24 16.99 -40.15 31.37
CA ASN A 24 17.01 -41.42 30.64
C ASN A 24 15.62 -42.08 30.72
N ASN A 25 15.27 -42.86 29.71
CA ASN A 25 13.89 -43.23 29.36
C ASN A 25 13.07 -43.85 30.51
N ARG A 26 11.80 -43.43 30.61
CA ARG A 26 10.73 -44.31 31.10
C ARG A 26 9.36 -43.95 30.52
N PHE A 27 8.74 -44.91 29.84
CA PHE A 27 7.37 -44.82 29.33
C PHE A 27 6.36 -44.76 30.48
N PHE A 28 5.24 -44.07 30.28
CA PHE A 28 4.03 -44.27 31.09
C PHE A 28 2.91 -44.86 30.25
N LYS A 29 2.20 -45.83 30.84
CA LYS A 29 1.05 -46.53 30.23
C LYS A 29 -0.26 -45.82 30.57
N SER A 30 -1.26 -46.02 29.71
CA SER A 30 -2.65 -45.62 29.91
C SER A 30 -3.34 -46.35 31.07
N SER A 31 -4.24 -45.65 31.76
CA SER A 31 -5.40 -46.24 32.45
C SER A 31 -6.60 -45.27 32.34
N PRO A 32 -7.85 -45.73 32.52
CA PRO A 32 -9.01 -45.09 31.89
C PRO A 32 -9.68 -44.00 32.74
N PHE A 33 -10.27 -43.00 32.06
CA PHE A 33 -11.29 -42.11 32.61
C PHE A 33 -12.70 -42.60 32.23
N LYS A 34 -13.70 -42.29 33.07
CA LYS A 34 -15.10 -42.72 32.90
C LYS A 34 -15.88 -41.77 32.00
N GLU A 35 -16.86 -42.32 31.28
CA GLU A 35 -17.90 -41.56 30.58
C GLU A 35 -18.90 -40.92 31.56
N PRO A 36 -19.43 -39.72 31.27
CA PRO A 36 -20.68 -39.22 31.83
C PRO A 36 -21.90 -39.74 31.04
N GLU A 37 -23.07 -39.74 31.66
CA GLU A 37 -24.27 -40.42 31.18
C GLU A 37 -24.98 -39.71 30.00
N LYS A 38 -25.70 -40.50 29.19
CA LYS A 38 -26.56 -40.00 28.10
C LYS A 38 -27.93 -39.61 28.64
N VAL A 39 -28.41 -38.42 28.28
CA VAL A 39 -29.83 -38.05 28.38
C VAL A 39 -30.46 -38.15 26.99
N GLU A 40 -31.50 -38.96 26.84
CA GLU A 40 -32.23 -39.11 25.58
C GLU A 40 -33.35 -38.06 25.45
N GLU A 41 -33.21 -37.11 24.52
CA GLU A 41 -34.36 -36.35 24.01
C GLU A 41 -34.85 -36.95 22.68
N LYS A 42 -36.16 -37.24 22.62
CA LYS A 42 -36.80 -37.85 21.45
C LYS A 42 -37.21 -36.79 20.42
N PRO A 43 -37.03 -37.03 19.11
CA PRO A 43 -37.34 -36.04 18.08
C PRO A 43 -38.84 -35.74 18.02
N LYS A 44 -39.22 -34.49 18.31
CA LYS A 44 -40.59 -34.00 18.13
C LYS A 44 -40.79 -33.56 16.67
N SER A 45 -41.85 -34.06 16.03
CA SER A 45 -42.13 -33.81 14.61
C SER A 45 -42.44 -32.33 14.33
N ILE A 46 -41.56 -31.65 13.60
CA ILE A 46 -41.81 -30.30 13.07
C ILE A 46 -42.90 -30.41 11.99
N LYS A 47 -44.06 -29.78 12.22
CA LYS A 47 -45.12 -29.65 11.21
C LYS A 47 -44.64 -28.67 10.13
N LYS A 48 -44.76 -29.07 8.86
CA LYS A 48 -44.54 -28.15 7.72
C LYS A 48 -45.70 -27.15 7.68
N THR A 49 -45.42 -25.87 7.86
CA THR A 49 -46.39 -24.80 7.65
C THR A 49 -46.40 -24.41 6.18
N THR A 50 -47.44 -24.82 5.46
CA THR A 50 -47.64 -24.43 4.05
C THR A 50 -47.93 -22.94 3.95
N ILE A 51 -47.07 -22.19 3.25
CA ILE A 51 -47.41 -20.83 2.82
C ILE A 51 -48.30 -20.94 1.58
N LEU A 52 -49.56 -20.56 1.73
CA LEU A 52 -50.53 -20.53 0.64
C LEU A 52 -50.29 -19.28 -0.22
N ALA A 53 -49.91 -19.48 -1.49
CA ALA A 53 -50.03 -18.43 -2.49
C ALA A 53 -51.52 -18.11 -2.70
N ARG A 54 -51.92 -16.86 -2.46
CA ARG A 54 -53.32 -16.42 -2.55
C ARG A 54 -53.58 -15.78 -3.90
N GLU A 55 -54.26 -16.51 -4.78
CA GLU A 55 -54.67 -16.02 -6.10
C GLU A 55 -55.67 -14.86 -5.99
N HIS A 56 -55.53 -13.87 -6.87
CA HIS A 56 -56.49 -12.78 -7.08
C HIS A 56 -56.65 -12.48 -8.58
N HIS A 57 -57.63 -13.15 -9.20
CA HIS A 57 -58.28 -12.78 -10.47
C HIS A 57 -59.50 -11.87 -10.18
N ALA A 58 -60.12 -11.09 -11.07
CA ALA A 58 -59.89 -10.58 -12.46
C ALA A 58 -61.01 -9.50 -12.76
N GLU A 59 -61.07 -8.73 -13.86
CA GLU A 59 -60.18 -8.53 -15.02
C GLU A 59 -58.96 -7.64 -14.65
N ASP A 60 -58.59 -6.47 -15.22
CA ASP A 60 -59.10 -5.60 -16.30
C ASP A 60 -58.08 -5.48 -17.47
N ARG A 61 -58.50 -4.85 -18.57
CA ARG A 61 -57.99 -5.06 -19.93
C ARG A 61 -56.93 -4.05 -20.36
N SER A 62 -55.90 -4.53 -21.05
CA SER A 62 -55.52 -4.02 -22.39
C SER A 62 -54.49 -4.92 -23.07
N VAL A 63 -54.41 -4.88 -24.41
CA VAL A 63 -53.73 -5.90 -25.23
C VAL A 63 -52.64 -5.27 -26.09
N SER A 64 -51.47 -5.91 -26.17
CA SER A 64 -50.36 -5.50 -27.04
C SER A 64 -50.64 -5.80 -28.53
N PRO A 65 -50.42 -4.85 -29.46
CA PRO A 65 -50.68 -5.08 -30.87
C PRO A 65 -49.55 -5.85 -31.57
N LYS A 66 -49.90 -6.76 -32.49
CA LYS A 66 -48.99 -7.26 -33.53
C LYS A 66 -49.65 -7.17 -34.92
N ILE A 67 -48.99 -6.37 -35.75
CA ILE A 67 -48.94 -6.31 -37.22
C ILE A 67 -49.83 -7.31 -37.99
N THR A 68 -50.65 -6.79 -38.90
CA THR A 68 -51.11 -7.47 -40.13
C THR A 68 -50.82 -6.59 -41.33
N THR A 69 -50.65 -7.19 -42.52
CA THR A 69 -50.12 -6.57 -43.75
C THR A 69 -51.19 -6.43 -44.86
N ARG A 70 -50.76 -5.90 -46.04
CA ARG A 70 -51.48 -5.53 -47.29
C ARG A 70 -51.75 -4.02 -47.39
N GLU A 71 -51.73 -3.32 -48.53
CA GLU A 71 -51.24 -3.48 -49.94
C GLU A 71 -51.36 -2.06 -50.58
N SER A 72 -50.65 -1.57 -51.61
CA SER A 72 -49.50 -2.03 -52.42
C SER A 72 -48.91 -0.85 -53.27
N GLU A 73 -48.09 -1.15 -54.29
CA GLU A 73 -47.66 -0.31 -55.45
C GLU A 73 -46.43 0.66 -55.38
N SER A 74 -45.71 0.68 -56.52
CA SER A 74 -44.73 1.64 -57.06
C SER A 74 -43.59 2.25 -56.20
N SER A 75 -42.36 1.94 -56.61
CA SER A 75 -41.13 2.76 -56.46
C SER A 75 -41.11 3.92 -57.51
N PRO A 76 -40.16 4.90 -57.53
CA PRO A 76 -38.84 4.91 -56.86
C PRO A 76 -38.28 6.25 -56.27
N ALA A 77 -37.27 6.08 -55.39
CA ALA A 77 -36.05 6.90 -55.23
C ALA A 77 -36.07 8.35 -54.64
N ILE A 78 -34.84 8.80 -54.33
CA ILE A 78 -34.33 10.18 -54.08
C ILE A 78 -34.23 10.70 -52.62
N ALA A 79 -32.97 10.84 -52.19
CA ALA A 79 -32.32 11.83 -51.31
C ALA A 79 -32.84 12.18 -49.88
N ILE A 80 -32.00 11.81 -48.91
CA ILE A 80 -31.34 12.69 -47.90
C ILE A 80 -32.12 13.93 -47.40
N ALA A 81 -32.52 13.87 -46.13
CA ALA A 81 -32.48 15.02 -45.22
C ALA A 81 -32.14 14.53 -43.80
N ALA A 82 -31.04 15.02 -43.20
CA ALA A 82 -30.60 14.63 -41.87
C ALA A 82 -30.57 15.84 -40.93
N LEU A 83 -31.38 15.80 -39.86
CA LEU A 83 -31.34 16.73 -38.73
C LEU A 83 -31.60 15.96 -37.44
N PRO A 84 -30.54 15.55 -36.71
CA PRO A 84 -30.69 14.92 -35.41
C PRO A 84 -30.69 15.99 -34.30
N HIS A 85 -31.80 16.13 -33.58
CA HIS A 85 -31.79 16.77 -32.27
C HIS A 85 -31.17 15.80 -31.25
N THR A 86 -29.83 15.73 -31.21
CA THR A 86 -29.12 15.04 -30.13
C THR A 86 -28.98 15.95 -28.93
N GLU A 87 -29.82 15.76 -27.92
CA GLU A 87 -29.49 16.16 -26.55
C GLU A 87 -28.36 15.26 -26.03
N THR A 88 -27.12 15.57 -26.41
CA THR A 88 -25.95 14.88 -25.85
C THR A 88 -25.74 15.32 -24.41
N SER A 89 -26.10 14.45 -23.47
CA SER A 89 -25.64 14.50 -22.09
C SER A 89 -24.11 14.44 -22.06
N LYS A 90 -23.46 15.61 -21.96
CA LYS A 90 -21.99 15.70 -21.91
C LYS A 90 -21.47 15.10 -20.61
N GLN A 91 -21.07 13.83 -20.65
CA GLN A 91 -20.14 13.29 -19.67
C GLN A 91 -18.86 14.14 -19.73
N GLN A 92 -18.54 14.84 -18.65
CA GLN A 92 -17.25 15.51 -18.53
C GLN A 92 -16.17 14.43 -18.40
N THR A 93 -15.34 14.29 -19.43
CA THR A 93 -14.10 13.53 -19.34
C THR A 93 -13.21 14.20 -18.29
N ALA A 94 -12.96 13.53 -17.17
CA ALA A 94 -12.13 14.06 -16.10
C ALA A 94 -10.73 14.40 -16.62
N LYS A 95 -10.10 15.41 -16.03
CA LYS A 95 -8.81 15.94 -16.47
C LYS A 95 -7.69 14.91 -16.25
N GLU A 96 -6.67 14.93 -17.09
CA GLU A 96 -5.45 14.14 -16.88
C GLU A 96 -4.47 14.86 -15.93
N MET A 97 -3.82 14.10 -15.04
CA MET A 97 -2.77 14.62 -14.15
C MET A 97 -1.39 14.49 -14.79
N THR A 98 -0.57 15.54 -14.68
CA THR A 98 0.85 15.52 -15.08
C THR A 98 1.82 15.56 -13.89
N LYS A 99 1.34 15.90 -12.69
CA LYS A 99 2.10 15.95 -11.43
C LYS A 99 1.21 15.51 -10.28
N CYS A 100 1.79 15.08 -9.15
CA CYS A 100 1.00 14.79 -7.96
C CYS A 100 0.38 16.05 -7.34
N LEU A 101 -0.67 15.85 -6.53
CA LEU A 101 -1.32 16.86 -5.70
C LEU A 101 -1.36 16.36 -4.25
N LYS A 102 -1.42 17.24 -3.25
CA LYS A 102 -1.64 16.80 -1.87
C LYS A 102 -3.06 16.26 -1.70
N LEU A 103 -3.20 15.06 -1.14
CA LEU A 103 -4.44 14.55 -0.57
C LEU A 103 -4.55 14.92 0.91
N LEU A 104 -3.43 14.81 1.64
CA LEU A 104 -3.31 15.22 3.03
C LEU A 104 -2.12 16.17 3.16
N ASP A 105 -2.33 17.37 3.68
CA ASP A 105 -1.28 18.35 3.98
C ASP A 105 -1.56 19.00 5.34
N ASP A 106 -0.54 19.13 6.19
CA ASP A 106 -0.61 19.64 7.57
C ASP A 106 -1.84 19.20 8.43
N GLY A 107 -2.35 17.98 8.17
CA GLY A 107 -3.45 17.35 8.91
C GLY A 107 -4.84 17.58 8.29
N ILE A 108 -4.92 18.28 7.17
CA ILE A 108 -6.14 18.65 6.44
C ILE A 108 -6.22 17.86 5.13
N ILE A 109 -7.39 17.35 4.77
CA ILE A 109 -7.60 16.68 3.48
C ILE A 109 -8.00 17.70 2.40
N CYS A 110 -7.23 17.76 1.32
CA CYS A 110 -7.32 18.76 0.26
C CYS A 110 -8.24 18.28 -0.89
N THR A 111 -9.54 18.19 -0.63
CA THR A 111 -10.50 17.64 -1.63
C THR A 111 -10.66 18.49 -2.89
N GLU A 112 -10.66 19.82 -2.76
CA GLU A 112 -11.03 20.77 -3.82
C GLU A 112 -10.23 20.57 -5.12
N ASN A 113 -8.90 20.50 -5.00
CA ASN A 113 -8.01 20.35 -6.16
C ASN A 113 -8.02 18.93 -6.77
N ILE A 114 -8.52 17.92 -6.06
CA ILE A 114 -8.52 16.53 -6.53
C ILE A 114 -9.80 16.20 -7.31
N GLN A 115 -10.93 16.78 -6.93
CA GLN A 115 -12.27 16.43 -7.46
C GLN A 115 -12.38 16.54 -9.00
N ASP A 116 -11.66 17.49 -9.63
CA ASP A 116 -11.62 17.70 -11.10
C ASP A 116 -10.99 16.54 -11.90
N TYR A 117 -10.21 15.68 -11.23
CA TYR A 117 -9.50 14.55 -11.85
C TYR A 117 -10.23 13.21 -11.63
N LEU A 118 -11.33 13.21 -10.87
CA LEU A 118 -12.10 12.03 -10.47
C LEU A 118 -13.37 11.84 -11.31
N GLN A 119 -13.72 10.58 -11.57
CA GLN A 119 -14.85 10.14 -12.37
C GLN A 119 -15.98 9.56 -11.50
N GLU A 120 -17.16 9.30 -12.09
CA GLU A 120 -18.26 8.61 -11.39
C GLU A 120 -18.21 7.08 -11.58
N ASN A 121 -17.03 6.54 -11.90
CA ASN A 121 -16.84 5.12 -12.12
C ASN A 121 -16.59 4.38 -10.80
N ASP A 122 -17.11 3.16 -10.73
CA ASP A 122 -16.88 2.16 -9.68
C ASP A 122 -15.58 1.35 -9.88
N ASP A 123 -15.21 1.07 -11.14
CA ASP A 123 -14.04 0.24 -11.48
C ASP A 123 -12.67 0.96 -11.39
N TYR A 124 -12.37 1.59 -10.25
CA TYR A 124 -11.06 2.23 -9.98
C TYR A 124 -10.11 1.30 -9.18
N LEU A 125 -8.84 1.69 -9.01
CA LEU A 125 -7.89 1.00 -8.14
C LEU A 125 -7.11 2.01 -7.29
N VAL A 126 -6.83 1.68 -6.03
CA VAL A 126 -6.13 2.58 -5.09
C VAL A 126 -4.94 1.84 -4.47
N VAL A 127 -3.75 2.38 -4.70
CA VAL A 127 -2.47 1.79 -4.29
C VAL A 127 -1.71 2.80 -3.42
N ALA A 128 -1.49 2.46 -2.16
CA ALA A 128 -0.74 3.27 -1.21
C ALA A 128 0.66 2.71 -0.98
N ILE A 129 1.65 3.57 -0.73
CA ILE A 129 3.03 3.15 -0.41
C ILE A 129 3.52 3.77 0.90
N VAL A 130 4.06 2.92 1.78
CA VAL A 130 4.54 3.25 3.13
C VAL A 130 5.92 2.62 3.39
N GLY A 131 6.65 3.14 4.37
CA GLY A 131 8.04 2.77 4.65
C GLY A 131 8.82 3.97 5.21
N THR A 132 9.99 3.71 5.79
CA THR A 132 10.86 4.70 6.44
C THR A 132 11.50 5.69 5.45
N GLN A 133 12.35 6.59 5.94
CA GLN A 133 13.12 7.53 5.14
C GLN A 133 14.21 6.79 4.33
N GLY A 134 14.58 7.28 3.14
CA GLY A 134 15.66 6.68 2.32
C GLY A 134 15.36 5.35 1.59
N VAL A 135 14.21 4.69 1.86
CA VAL A 135 13.88 3.37 1.26
C VAL A 135 13.45 3.41 -0.21
N GLY A 136 13.24 4.59 -0.80
CA GLY A 136 12.90 4.75 -2.22
C GLY A 136 11.42 4.58 -2.60
N LYS A 137 10.48 4.95 -1.72
CA LYS A 137 9.02 4.88 -1.99
C LYS A 137 8.62 5.60 -3.29
N SER A 138 8.86 6.91 -3.36
CA SER A 138 8.53 7.78 -4.49
C SER A 138 9.23 7.31 -5.78
N THR A 139 10.47 6.80 -5.68
CA THR A 139 11.20 6.14 -6.79
C THR A 139 10.43 4.95 -7.35
N ILE A 140 10.00 4.01 -6.49
CA ILE A 140 9.19 2.85 -6.90
C ILE A 140 7.83 3.30 -7.46
N LEU A 141 7.21 4.32 -6.85
CA LEU A 141 5.88 4.79 -7.24
C LEU A 141 5.89 5.46 -8.63
N ASN A 142 6.91 6.26 -8.96
CA ASN A 142 7.12 6.74 -10.34
C ASN A 142 7.27 5.55 -11.31
N LEU A 143 8.16 4.59 -11.01
CA LEU A 143 8.38 3.41 -11.85
C LEU A 143 7.08 2.60 -12.09
N LEU A 144 6.16 2.59 -11.13
CA LEU A 144 4.83 1.99 -11.28
C LEU A 144 3.84 2.87 -12.06
N ALA A 145 3.87 4.20 -11.90
CA ALA A 145 2.92 5.13 -12.51
C ALA A 145 3.06 5.27 -14.03
N HIS A 146 4.29 5.26 -14.57
CA HIS A 146 4.50 5.28 -16.04
C HIS A 146 4.26 3.90 -16.65
N ASN A 147 3.66 3.84 -17.85
CA ASN A 147 3.41 2.58 -18.55
C ASN A 147 4.71 1.80 -18.90
N THR A 148 5.82 2.50 -19.12
CA THR A 148 7.13 1.92 -19.50
C THR A 148 8.25 2.58 -18.70
N VAL A 149 9.18 1.78 -18.16
CA VAL A 149 10.41 2.30 -17.57
C VAL A 149 11.38 2.64 -18.71
N SER A 150 11.48 3.91 -19.07
CA SER A 150 12.39 4.41 -20.10
C SER A 150 13.74 4.82 -19.50
N ASP A 151 14.81 4.87 -20.31
CA ASP A 151 16.11 5.34 -19.83
C ASP A 151 16.12 6.85 -19.50
N LYS A 152 15.19 7.63 -20.07
CA LYS A 152 14.93 9.01 -19.63
C LYS A 152 14.41 9.03 -18.18
N LEU A 153 13.39 8.22 -17.89
CA LEU A 153 12.82 8.09 -16.55
C LEU A 153 13.85 7.56 -15.53
N LYS A 154 14.68 6.57 -15.90
CA LYS A 154 15.79 6.11 -15.06
C LYS A 154 16.72 7.27 -14.68
N LYS A 155 17.21 8.04 -15.67
CA LYS A 155 18.08 9.20 -15.45
C LYS A 155 17.40 10.27 -14.57
N ALA A 156 16.12 10.54 -14.83
CA ALA A 156 15.31 11.51 -14.08
C ALA A 156 15.20 11.17 -12.58
N ILE A 157 14.92 9.90 -12.27
CA ILE A 157 14.67 9.45 -10.89
C ILE A 157 15.96 9.15 -10.14
N PHE A 158 16.92 8.44 -10.75
CA PHE A 158 18.09 7.92 -10.03
C PHE A 158 19.23 8.93 -9.87
N LYS A 159 19.36 9.91 -10.81
CA LYS A 159 20.35 11.02 -10.79
C LYS A 159 21.78 10.64 -10.37
N TYR A 160 22.20 9.42 -10.65
CA TYR A 160 23.44 8.86 -10.12
C TYR A 160 24.62 9.18 -11.05
N SER A 161 25.70 9.72 -10.49
CA SER A 161 27.05 9.77 -11.11
C SER A 161 27.23 10.60 -12.40
N GLU A 162 26.93 11.90 -12.34
CA GLU A 162 27.76 12.91 -13.04
C GLU A 162 28.96 13.37 -12.19
N VAL A 163 28.75 13.51 -10.87
CA VAL A 163 29.78 13.99 -9.90
C VAL A 163 31.07 13.16 -9.95
N SER A 164 30.98 11.86 -10.24
CA SER A 164 32.11 10.93 -10.35
C SER A 164 32.75 10.83 -11.75
N LYS A 165 32.20 11.52 -12.78
CA LYS A 165 32.79 11.59 -14.13
C LYS A 165 33.59 12.86 -14.37
N ASN A 166 33.21 13.97 -13.73
CA ASN A 166 33.81 15.28 -13.99
C ASN A 166 35.24 15.47 -13.42
N THR A 167 35.75 14.52 -12.62
CA THR A 167 37.07 14.62 -11.97
C THR A 167 38.25 14.13 -12.82
N SER A 168 38.13 14.01 -14.16
CA SER A 168 39.28 13.55 -14.99
C SER A 168 39.43 14.12 -16.41
N ILE A 169 38.38 14.21 -17.26
CA ILE A 169 38.61 14.52 -18.70
C ILE A 169 37.56 15.47 -19.33
N THR A 170 37.35 16.68 -18.80
CA THR A 170 36.74 17.80 -19.58
C THR A 170 37.25 19.17 -19.13
N LEU A 171 38.48 19.55 -19.50
CA LEU A 171 39.02 20.92 -19.27
C LEU A 171 39.11 21.79 -20.52
N HIS A 172 38.78 21.27 -21.70
CA HIS A 172 38.63 21.99 -22.96
C HIS A 172 37.38 21.50 -23.69
N MET A 173 36.70 22.40 -24.44
CA MET A 173 35.40 22.21 -25.13
C MET A 173 34.12 22.38 -24.28
N GLN A 174 34.05 23.44 -23.48
CA GLN A 174 32.77 24.08 -23.10
C GLN A 174 32.69 25.42 -23.83
N ASP A 175 31.62 25.63 -24.63
CA ASP A 175 31.09 26.94 -25.09
C ASP A 175 29.96 26.84 -26.13
N LEU A 176 29.65 25.66 -26.68
CA LEU A 176 28.71 25.52 -27.82
C LEU A 176 27.43 24.68 -27.58
N ASN A 177 27.21 24.09 -26.39
CA ASN A 177 26.15 23.08 -26.18
C ASN A 177 25.06 23.44 -25.14
N LEU A 178 25.06 24.65 -24.58
CA LEU A 178 24.23 25.01 -23.42
C LEU A 178 22.70 24.89 -23.68
N ASN A 179 22.23 25.29 -24.86
CA ASN A 179 20.79 25.37 -25.15
C ASN A 179 20.07 24.02 -25.25
N MET A 180 20.76 22.92 -25.60
CA MET A 180 20.11 21.59 -25.68
C MET A 180 19.98 20.97 -24.29
N ASN A 181 21.01 21.07 -23.46
CA ASN A 181 21.01 20.53 -22.10
C ASN A 181 19.86 21.11 -21.26
N GLU A 182 19.60 22.42 -21.34
CA GLU A 182 18.46 23.03 -20.62
C GLU A 182 17.09 22.49 -21.04
N ILE A 183 16.92 22.09 -22.31
CA ILE A 183 15.63 21.59 -22.85
C ILE A 183 15.46 20.12 -22.48
N GLU A 184 16.53 19.32 -22.56
CA GLU A 184 16.51 17.95 -22.05
C GLU A 184 16.30 17.92 -20.53
N GLU A 185 16.97 18.77 -19.75
CA GLU A 185 16.81 18.81 -18.29
C GLU A 185 15.39 19.24 -17.86
N LYS A 186 14.79 20.24 -18.53
CA LYS A 186 13.39 20.64 -18.27
C LYS A 186 12.41 19.50 -18.57
N THR A 187 12.55 18.81 -19.71
CA THR A 187 11.66 17.69 -20.07
C THR A 187 11.89 16.45 -19.19
N VAL A 188 13.13 16.19 -18.76
CA VAL A 188 13.48 15.15 -17.77
C VAL A 188 12.87 15.42 -16.38
N ILE A 189 12.62 16.69 -16.03
CA ILE A 189 11.91 17.06 -14.79
C ILE A 189 10.39 16.91 -14.93
N GLU A 190 9.82 17.04 -16.13
CA GLU A 190 8.39 16.81 -16.38
C GLU A 190 8.00 15.32 -16.31
N ASP A 191 8.94 14.41 -16.61
CA ASP A 191 8.78 12.96 -16.42
C ASP A 191 8.71 12.51 -14.94
N VAL A 192 8.90 13.39 -13.94
CA VAL A 192 8.91 13.03 -12.50
C VAL A 192 7.62 13.45 -11.80
N ILE A 193 6.74 12.47 -11.52
CA ILE A 193 5.42 12.68 -10.92
C ILE A 193 5.52 12.93 -9.40
N PHE A 194 6.25 12.06 -8.68
CA PHE A 194 6.47 12.13 -7.24
C PHE A 194 7.92 12.49 -6.95
N LYS A 195 8.19 13.53 -6.16
CA LYS A 195 9.57 14.01 -5.94
C LYS A 195 10.40 12.98 -5.13
N PRO A 196 11.50 12.41 -5.68
CA PRO A 196 12.42 11.60 -4.89
C PRO A 196 13.15 12.45 -3.84
N GLN A 197 13.73 11.80 -2.83
CA GLN A 197 14.62 12.48 -1.88
C GLN A 197 15.92 12.89 -2.62
N ASP A 198 16.33 14.15 -2.48
CA ASP A 198 17.53 14.67 -3.15
C ASP A 198 18.80 13.98 -2.61
N THR A 199 19.81 13.82 -3.46
CA THR A 199 21.08 13.11 -3.14
C THR A 199 21.93 13.80 -2.08
N ASN A 200 21.58 15.02 -1.66
CA ASN A 200 22.26 15.78 -0.61
C ASN A 200 21.81 15.29 0.78
N ILE A 201 22.29 14.11 1.18
CA ILE A 201 22.03 13.45 2.47
C ILE A 201 22.24 14.39 3.67
N SER A 202 23.21 15.32 3.55
CA SER A 202 23.54 16.34 4.56
C SER A 202 22.43 17.36 4.85
N SER A 203 21.40 17.46 4.02
CA SER A 203 20.30 18.42 4.20
C SER A 203 19.25 18.01 5.24
N ASN A 204 19.22 16.72 5.63
CA ASN A 204 18.15 16.13 6.45
C ASN A 204 16.72 16.45 5.94
N MET A 205 16.51 16.49 4.62
CA MET A 205 15.19 16.76 4.03
C MET A 205 14.49 15.47 3.57
N ASN A 206 13.14 15.51 3.56
CA ASN A 206 12.28 14.51 2.93
C ASN A 206 11.88 14.95 1.52
N GLY A 207 11.63 13.97 0.63
CA GLY A 207 10.98 14.23 -0.66
C GLY A 207 9.46 14.42 -0.56
N THR A 208 8.84 13.72 0.38
CA THR A 208 7.39 13.63 0.60
C THR A 208 7.03 14.13 1.99
N SER A 209 6.03 15.01 2.09
CA SER A 209 5.39 15.48 3.32
C SER A 209 3.87 15.31 3.17
N GLY A 210 3.17 14.93 4.25
CA GLY A 210 1.76 14.53 4.17
C GLY A 210 1.54 13.29 3.30
N ILE A 211 0.50 13.31 2.46
CA ILE A 211 0.22 12.25 1.45
C ILE A 211 0.00 12.90 0.09
N ASP A 212 0.82 12.53 -0.89
CA ASP A 212 0.67 12.93 -2.29
C ASP A 212 -0.20 11.92 -3.07
N PHE A 213 -1.05 12.44 -3.95
CA PHE A 213 -2.02 11.73 -4.79
C PHE A 213 -1.75 11.95 -6.27
N PHE A 214 -1.91 10.89 -7.08
CA PHE A 214 -1.89 10.96 -8.54
C PHE A 214 -2.82 9.90 -9.14
N VAL A 215 -3.60 10.25 -10.17
CA VAL A 215 -4.38 9.28 -10.96
C VAL A 215 -3.81 9.11 -12.36
N THR A 216 -3.57 7.86 -12.75
CA THR A 216 -3.12 7.49 -14.10
C THR A 216 -4.26 7.53 -15.13
N GLN A 217 -3.90 7.59 -16.41
CA GLN A 217 -4.82 7.35 -17.54
C GLN A 217 -5.60 6.02 -17.39
N ASN A 218 -4.97 4.99 -16.80
CA ASN A 218 -5.56 3.67 -16.54
C ASN A 218 -6.43 3.61 -15.26
N ARG A 219 -6.86 4.76 -14.71
CA ARG A 219 -7.66 4.90 -13.46
C ARG A 219 -7.09 4.20 -12.21
N VAL A 220 -5.78 3.98 -12.16
CA VAL A 220 -5.08 3.64 -10.91
C VAL A 220 -4.69 4.94 -10.20
N MET A 221 -5.16 5.07 -8.97
CA MET A 221 -4.77 6.11 -8.02
C MET A 221 -3.58 5.62 -7.19
N PHE A 222 -2.54 6.45 -7.12
CA PHE A 222 -1.33 6.21 -6.32
C PHE A 222 -1.25 7.22 -5.17
N LEU A 223 -0.91 6.73 -3.97
CA LEU A 223 -0.73 7.52 -2.75
C LEU A 223 0.70 7.36 -2.20
N ASP A 224 1.55 8.39 -2.27
CA ASP A 224 2.87 8.41 -1.63
C ASP A 224 2.75 9.00 -0.22
N CYS A 225 3.01 8.18 0.80
CA CYS A 225 3.01 8.64 2.19
C CYS A 225 4.37 9.23 2.56
N GLN A 226 4.40 10.31 3.33
CA GLN A 226 5.62 10.74 4.02
C GLN A 226 6.23 9.59 4.85
N PRO A 227 7.57 9.56 5.04
CA PRO A 227 8.22 8.49 5.81
C PRO A 227 7.82 8.50 7.28
N PHE A 228 7.42 7.34 7.79
CA PHE A 228 7.29 7.12 9.24
C PHE A 228 8.67 6.97 9.91
N THR A 229 8.74 7.27 11.20
CA THR A 229 9.97 7.23 12.02
C THR A 229 11.14 8.00 11.36
N SER A 230 10.84 9.16 10.77
CA SER A 230 11.78 10.03 10.07
C SER A 230 12.31 11.13 10.98
N VAL A 231 13.64 11.20 11.11
CA VAL A 231 14.32 12.29 11.84
C VAL A 231 14.07 13.64 11.16
N ALA A 232 13.92 13.67 9.83
CA ALA A 232 13.58 14.87 9.08
C ALA A 232 12.15 15.38 9.34
N VAL A 233 11.16 14.49 9.54
CA VAL A 233 9.80 14.91 9.97
C VAL A 233 9.84 15.51 11.38
N LEU A 234 10.58 14.86 12.31
CA LEU A 234 10.71 15.34 13.68
C LEU A 234 11.43 16.70 13.76
N ASP A 235 12.48 16.89 12.96
CA ASP A 235 13.19 18.18 12.81
C ASP A 235 12.27 19.27 12.22
N GLU A 236 11.38 18.94 11.26
CA GLU A 236 10.35 19.86 10.78
C GLU A 236 9.35 20.26 11.88
N PHE A 237 8.88 19.32 12.70
CA PHE A 237 8.00 19.61 13.85
C PHE A 237 8.67 20.46 14.92
N ILE A 238 9.93 20.17 15.28
CA ILE A 238 10.70 20.98 16.25
C ILE A 238 10.87 22.42 15.76
N ARG A 239 10.91 22.65 14.44
CA ARG A 239 10.96 23.98 13.82
C ARG A 239 9.58 24.65 13.64
N SER A 240 8.47 23.93 13.83
CA SER A 240 7.13 24.41 13.49
C SER A 240 6.04 23.97 14.48
N GLU A 241 6.02 24.61 15.66
CA GLU A 241 5.00 24.40 16.71
C GLU A 241 3.55 24.44 16.17
N ALA A 242 3.28 25.27 15.16
CA ALA A 242 1.97 25.38 14.50
C ALA A 242 1.54 24.13 13.70
N LYS A 243 2.47 23.26 13.27
CA LYS A 243 2.13 21.96 12.67
C LYS A 243 1.77 20.92 13.73
N VAL A 244 2.40 21.01 14.91
CA VAL A 244 2.17 20.08 16.03
C VAL A 244 0.72 20.18 16.51
N SER A 245 0.22 21.38 16.81
CA SER A 245 -1.13 21.55 17.40
C SER A 245 -2.30 21.18 16.47
N ASN A 246 -2.10 21.18 15.14
CA ASN A 246 -3.11 20.77 14.17
C ASN A 246 -3.21 19.23 14.00
N MET A 247 -2.17 18.48 14.36
CA MET A 247 -2.11 17.01 14.20
C MET A 247 -2.15 16.25 15.52
N VAL A 248 -1.63 16.83 16.61
CA VAL A 248 -1.23 16.13 17.82
C VAL A 248 -1.84 16.80 19.05
N SER A 249 -2.22 15.99 20.04
CA SER A 249 -2.70 16.51 21.34
C SER A 249 -1.59 17.30 22.04
N GLU A 250 -1.93 18.47 22.56
CA GLU A 250 -1.05 19.45 23.25
C GLU A 250 -0.20 18.86 24.41
N PHE A 251 -0.51 17.65 24.86
CA PHE A 251 0.15 16.95 25.97
C PHE A 251 1.03 15.76 25.55
N LEU A 252 1.25 15.49 24.25
CA LEU A 252 2.19 14.45 23.79
C LEU A 252 3.63 15.01 23.71
N PRO A 253 4.66 14.27 24.18
CA PRO A 253 6.07 14.60 23.92
C PRO A 253 6.37 14.67 22.42
N LEU A 254 7.15 15.69 22.01
CA LEU A 254 7.46 15.94 20.59
C LEU A 254 8.17 14.75 19.94
N GLU A 255 9.00 14.03 20.69
CA GLU A 255 9.73 12.84 20.27
C GLU A 255 8.77 11.74 19.75
N ASN A 256 7.63 11.58 20.43
CA ASN A 256 6.62 10.57 20.11
C ASN A 256 5.65 11.03 18.99
N SER A 257 5.61 12.33 18.67
CA SER A 257 4.69 12.92 17.67
C SER A 257 4.83 12.29 16.28
N GLY A 258 6.06 12.10 15.78
CA GLY A 258 6.33 11.53 14.46
C GLY A 258 5.95 10.05 14.33
N GLU A 259 5.94 9.28 15.43
CA GLU A 259 5.42 7.91 15.40
C GLU A 259 3.89 7.90 15.39
N ILE A 260 3.24 8.68 16.27
CA ILE A 260 1.77 8.78 16.32
C ILE A 260 1.20 9.26 14.98
N GLN A 261 1.79 10.30 14.38
CA GLN A 261 1.41 10.80 13.06
C GLN A 261 1.56 9.70 12.00
N GLY A 262 2.70 9.00 11.99
CA GLY A 262 2.95 7.88 11.07
C GLY A 262 1.91 6.76 11.20
N LEU A 263 1.56 6.38 12.43
CA LEU A 263 0.53 5.38 12.72
C LEU A 263 -0.85 5.84 12.23
N GLN A 264 -1.21 7.11 12.44
CA GLN A 264 -2.48 7.69 11.96
C GLN A 264 -2.58 7.62 10.43
N MET A 265 -1.56 8.08 9.70
CA MET A 265 -1.55 8.04 8.23
C MET A 265 -1.55 6.60 7.70
N THR A 266 -0.85 5.67 8.36
CA THR A 266 -0.81 4.26 7.96
C THR A 266 -2.17 3.59 8.18
N ALA A 267 -2.81 3.81 9.33
CA ALA A 267 -4.16 3.32 9.64
C ALA A 267 -5.25 3.91 8.72
N PHE A 268 -5.09 5.19 8.34
CA PHE A 268 -5.91 5.85 7.32
C PHE A 268 -5.75 5.16 5.96
N LEU A 269 -4.52 4.98 5.47
CA LEU A 269 -4.24 4.31 4.20
C LEU A 269 -4.79 2.86 4.17
N MET A 270 -4.61 2.09 5.25
CA MET A 270 -5.21 0.75 5.44
C MET A 270 -6.75 0.74 5.34
N SER A 271 -7.41 1.89 5.48
CA SER A 271 -8.87 2.01 5.42
C SER A 271 -9.40 2.49 4.06
N ILE A 272 -8.55 3.07 3.20
CA ILE A 272 -8.95 3.69 1.93
C ILE A 272 -8.32 3.06 0.68
N CYS A 273 -7.31 2.20 0.81
CA CYS A 273 -6.63 1.56 -0.32
C CYS A 273 -7.08 0.11 -0.56
N HIS A 274 -6.91 -0.35 -1.80
CA HIS A 274 -7.07 -1.75 -2.18
C HIS A 274 -5.75 -2.53 -1.99
N VAL A 275 -4.63 -1.85 -2.23
CA VAL A 275 -3.26 -2.40 -2.11
C VAL A 275 -2.42 -1.44 -1.27
N LEU A 276 -1.80 -1.97 -0.22
CA LEU A 276 -0.80 -1.29 0.60
C LEU A 276 0.58 -1.89 0.32
N ILE A 277 1.51 -1.06 -0.12
CA ILE A 277 2.89 -1.44 -0.41
C ILE A 277 3.77 -1.00 0.76
N LEU A 278 4.37 -1.94 1.47
CA LEU A 278 5.39 -1.68 2.49
C LEU A 278 6.78 -1.83 1.84
N VAL A 279 7.58 -0.76 1.85
CA VAL A 279 8.95 -0.78 1.36
C VAL A 279 9.95 -0.84 2.52
N GLN A 280 10.85 -1.81 2.47
CA GLN A 280 12.05 -1.91 3.31
C GLN A 280 13.27 -1.96 2.40
N ASP A 281 14.41 -1.38 2.80
CA ASP A 281 15.65 -1.41 2.01
C ASP A 281 16.78 -2.23 2.64
N TRP A 282 16.57 -2.74 3.86
CA TRP A 282 17.40 -3.78 4.48
C TRP A 282 16.52 -4.85 5.15
N PHE A 283 17.04 -6.08 5.25
CA PHE A 283 16.35 -7.21 5.91
C PHE A 283 17.18 -7.68 7.12
N PHE A 284 16.68 -7.73 8.35
CA PHE A 284 15.28 -7.67 8.80
C PHE A 284 15.05 -6.58 9.87
N ASP A 285 14.20 -5.59 9.56
CA ASP A 285 13.76 -4.60 10.55
C ASP A 285 12.50 -5.07 11.31
N ASN A 286 12.64 -5.26 12.62
CA ASN A 286 11.55 -5.65 13.53
C ASN A 286 10.64 -4.46 13.88
N ASN A 287 11.19 -3.25 13.94
CA ASN A 287 10.47 -2.04 14.34
C ASN A 287 9.45 -1.65 13.26
N VAL A 288 9.85 -1.74 11.99
CA VAL A 288 8.95 -1.56 10.83
C VAL A 288 7.75 -2.52 10.90
N LEU A 289 7.96 -3.80 11.25
CA LEU A 289 6.83 -4.74 11.33
C LEU A 289 5.94 -4.50 12.54
N ARG A 290 6.50 -4.14 13.70
CA ARG A 290 5.72 -3.73 14.88
C ARG A 290 4.89 -2.49 14.60
N PHE A 291 5.46 -1.49 13.94
CA PHE A 291 4.76 -0.27 13.54
C PHE A 291 3.55 -0.57 12.64
N ILE A 292 3.71 -1.47 11.66
CA ILE A 292 2.60 -1.90 10.80
C ILE A 292 1.54 -2.70 11.58
N GLN A 293 1.93 -3.55 12.52
CA GLN A 293 1.00 -4.24 13.43
C GLN A 293 0.26 -3.26 14.35
N SER A 294 0.93 -2.23 14.89
CA SER A 294 0.30 -1.16 15.67
C SER A 294 -0.68 -0.36 14.82
N ALA A 295 -0.33 0.00 13.58
CA ALA A 295 -1.24 0.71 12.67
C ALA A 295 -2.49 -0.14 12.34
N GLU A 296 -2.34 -1.45 12.17
CA GLU A 296 -3.47 -2.37 11.96
C GLU A 296 -4.40 -2.42 13.19
N MET A 297 -3.84 -2.44 14.41
CA MET A 297 -4.62 -2.43 15.66
C MET A 297 -5.28 -1.08 15.97
N LEU A 298 -4.71 0.03 15.50
CA LEU A 298 -5.24 1.39 15.68
C LEU A 298 -6.21 1.83 14.57
N LYS A 299 -6.34 1.04 13.50
CA LYS A 299 -7.31 1.25 12.41
C LYS A 299 -8.75 1.35 12.96
N PRO A 300 -9.47 2.46 12.74
CA PRO A 300 -10.86 2.54 13.16
C PRO A 300 -11.74 1.63 12.30
N THR A 301 -12.53 0.75 12.93
CA THR A 301 -13.68 0.10 12.28
C THR A 301 -14.76 1.16 12.07
N ILE A 302 -15.07 1.48 10.81
CA ILE A 302 -16.10 2.46 10.44
C ILE A 302 -17.33 1.68 10.00
N SER A 303 -18.26 1.43 10.93
CA SER A 303 -19.54 0.82 10.61
C SER A 303 -20.39 1.74 9.72
N ASN A 304 -20.82 1.22 8.57
CA ASN A 304 -21.96 1.79 7.85
C ASN A 304 -23.25 1.31 8.53
N PRO A 305 -24.31 2.15 8.64
CA PRO A 305 -25.60 1.71 9.20
C PRO A 305 -26.38 0.74 8.31
N GLU A 306 -26.07 0.68 7.01
CA GLU A 306 -26.84 -0.06 6.00
C GLU A 306 -26.18 -1.41 5.62
N ASP A 307 -24.89 -1.58 5.90
CA ASP A 307 -24.10 -2.78 5.56
C ASP A 307 -23.79 -3.63 6.80
N GLU A 308 -24.38 -4.83 6.90
CA GLU A 308 -23.95 -5.82 7.90
C GLU A 308 -22.58 -6.43 7.52
N LEU A 309 -21.54 -6.01 8.25
CA LEU A 309 -20.39 -6.83 8.65
C LEU A 309 -19.41 -7.31 7.55
N VAL A 310 -18.70 -6.36 6.91
CA VAL A 310 -17.30 -6.59 6.48
C VAL A 310 -16.43 -5.40 6.90
N ASP A 311 -15.36 -5.68 7.66
CA ASP A 311 -14.34 -4.69 8.03
C ASP A 311 -13.20 -4.78 7.00
N HIS A 312 -13.06 -3.78 6.13
CA HIS A 312 -12.13 -3.83 4.97
C HIS A 312 -10.65 -3.84 5.39
N PHE A 313 -9.85 -4.66 4.70
CA PHE A 313 -8.38 -4.69 4.78
C PHE A 313 -7.75 -4.83 3.38
N PRO A 314 -6.62 -4.17 3.10
CA PRO A 314 -5.97 -4.19 1.79
C PRO A 314 -5.17 -5.48 1.56
N HIS A 315 -4.76 -5.68 0.30
CA HIS A 315 -3.61 -6.53 -0.02
C HIS A 315 -2.33 -5.87 0.49
N LEU A 316 -1.57 -6.56 1.34
CA LEU A 316 -0.25 -6.10 1.76
C LEU A 316 0.80 -6.69 0.82
N ILE A 317 1.54 -5.83 0.12
CA ILE A 317 2.73 -6.19 -0.66
C ILE A 317 3.96 -5.77 0.14
N LEU A 318 4.88 -6.72 0.35
CA LEU A 318 6.17 -6.49 1.00
C LEU A 318 7.22 -6.31 -0.10
N ILE A 319 7.80 -5.12 -0.23
CA ILE A 319 8.88 -4.84 -1.18
C ILE A 319 10.19 -4.69 -0.43
N GLN A 320 11.11 -5.63 -0.66
CA GLN A 320 12.51 -5.46 -0.33
C GLN A 320 13.19 -4.72 -1.48
N ASN A 321 13.44 -3.42 -1.31
CA ASN A 321 14.24 -2.62 -2.22
C ASN A 321 15.75 -2.81 -1.95
N LYS A 322 16.60 -2.39 -2.89
CA LYS A 322 18.07 -2.52 -2.83
C LYS A 322 18.54 -3.97 -2.60
N ALA A 323 17.72 -4.94 -3.01
CA ALA A 323 17.97 -6.37 -2.81
C ALA A 323 19.26 -6.80 -3.52
N GLN A 324 20.08 -7.60 -2.84
CA GLN A 324 21.37 -8.06 -3.34
C GLN A 324 21.22 -9.43 -4.02
N MET A 325 22.23 -9.87 -4.76
CA MET A 325 22.18 -11.15 -5.53
C MET A 325 21.85 -12.36 -4.63
N GLU A 326 22.29 -12.33 -3.37
CA GLU A 326 22.06 -13.37 -2.37
C GLU A 326 20.58 -13.50 -1.97
N ASP A 327 19.82 -12.39 -2.00
CA ASP A 327 18.39 -12.36 -1.65
C ASP A 327 17.52 -13.09 -2.68
N PHE A 328 17.93 -13.06 -3.95
CA PHE A 328 17.32 -13.83 -5.03
C PHE A 328 17.64 -15.35 -4.97
N SER A 329 18.47 -15.80 -4.03
CA SER A 329 18.71 -17.24 -3.84
C SER A 329 17.48 -17.92 -3.20
N PRO A 330 16.99 -19.07 -3.71
CA PRO A 330 15.78 -19.72 -3.18
C PRO A 330 15.86 -20.04 -1.68
N LYS A 331 17.05 -20.29 -1.14
CA LYS A 331 17.29 -20.53 0.29
C LYS A 331 17.04 -19.28 1.15
N LYS A 332 17.56 -18.12 0.72
CA LYS A 332 17.41 -16.85 1.44
C LYS A 332 15.98 -16.32 1.29
N PHE A 333 15.42 -16.37 0.08
CA PHE A 333 14.03 -16.00 -0.17
C PHE A 333 13.04 -16.84 0.67
N LYS A 334 13.24 -18.16 0.76
CA LYS A 334 12.46 -19.05 1.65
C LYS A 334 12.49 -18.61 3.12
N GLN A 335 13.68 -18.23 3.62
CA GLN A 335 13.83 -17.73 4.99
C GLN A 335 13.09 -16.40 5.19
N MET A 336 13.14 -15.48 4.21
CA MET A 336 12.38 -14.22 4.27
C MET A 336 10.87 -14.49 4.32
N GLN A 337 10.33 -15.34 3.43
CA GLN A 337 8.92 -15.71 3.46
C GLN A 337 8.50 -16.33 4.80
N GLN A 338 9.28 -17.26 5.34
CA GLN A 338 8.99 -17.91 6.63
C GLN A 338 8.98 -16.92 7.81
N ILE A 339 9.90 -15.96 7.82
CA ILE A 339 9.93 -14.89 8.83
C ILE A 339 8.69 -14.01 8.71
N TYR A 340 8.39 -13.48 7.52
CA TYR A 340 7.21 -12.64 7.32
C TYR A 340 5.89 -13.37 7.65
N LYS A 341 5.72 -14.63 7.23
CA LYS A 341 4.56 -15.46 7.65
C LYS A 341 4.44 -15.59 9.17
N THR A 342 5.57 -15.69 9.87
CA THR A 342 5.58 -15.82 11.34
C THR A 342 5.14 -14.51 12.03
N PHE A 343 5.54 -13.34 11.52
CA PHE A 343 5.12 -12.04 12.05
C PHE A 343 3.67 -11.72 11.68
N PHE A 344 3.25 -11.98 10.43
CA PHE A 344 1.92 -11.66 9.94
C PHE A 344 0.87 -12.77 10.16
N ASN A 345 1.15 -13.80 10.96
CA ASN A 345 0.23 -14.93 11.21
C ASN A 345 -1.13 -14.58 11.86
N LYS A 346 -1.31 -13.32 12.29
CA LYS A 346 -2.54 -12.78 12.88
C LYS A 346 -3.07 -11.54 12.16
N THR A 347 -2.46 -11.11 11.05
CA THR A 347 -2.97 -9.96 10.30
C THR A 347 -4.28 -10.30 9.62
N LYS A 348 -5.16 -9.31 9.49
CA LYS A 348 -6.34 -9.35 8.63
C LYS A 348 -6.02 -8.94 7.19
N MET A 349 -4.84 -8.35 6.93
CA MET A 349 -4.42 -7.95 5.59
C MET A 349 -4.11 -9.14 4.68
N HIS A 350 -4.39 -9.00 3.39
CA HIS A 350 -4.20 -10.10 2.44
C HIS A 350 -2.73 -10.17 1.98
N ILE A 351 -1.95 -11.05 2.64
CA ILE A 351 -0.53 -11.32 2.34
C ILE A 351 -0.30 -12.49 1.36
N GLU A 352 -1.32 -13.27 1.04
CA GLU A 352 -1.22 -14.51 0.22
C GLU A 352 -2.05 -14.46 -1.08
N SER A 353 -2.29 -13.27 -1.64
CA SER A 353 -3.03 -13.09 -2.91
C SER A 353 -2.19 -13.35 -4.18
N GLY A 354 -0.99 -13.92 -4.05
CA GLY A 354 -0.17 -14.38 -5.18
C GLY A 354 0.53 -13.27 -5.97
N MET A 355 0.64 -12.06 -5.40
CA MET A 355 1.22 -10.88 -6.04
C MET A 355 2.76 -10.86 -6.00
N GLY A 356 3.38 -11.74 -5.20
CA GLY A 356 4.83 -11.81 -4.99
C GLY A 356 5.61 -12.64 -6.04
N ILE A 357 6.93 -12.51 -6.02
CA ILE A 357 7.82 -13.22 -6.98
C ILE A 357 7.91 -14.72 -6.74
N GLY A 358 7.62 -15.19 -5.51
CA GLY A 358 7.64 -16.61 -5.10
C GLY A 358 6.59 -17.49 -5.80
N SER A 359 5.74 -16.91 -6.64
CA SER A 359 4.77 -17.60 -7.48
C SER A 359 5.37 -18.34 -8.67
N GLY A 360 6.69 -18.25 -8.91
CA GLY A 360 7.39 -18.82 -10.07
C GLY A 360 7.11 -18.13 -11.42
N ARG A 361 6.16 -17.17 -11.47
CA ARG A 361 5.69 -16.47 -12.70
C ARG A 361 6.66 -15.40 -13.23
N ILE A 362 7.69 -15.09 -12.44
CA ILE A 362 8.64 -13.99 -12.67
C ILE A 362 10.07 -14.54 -12.67
N ILE A 363 10.44 -15.32 -11.65
CA ILE A 363 11.74 -15.99 -11.55
C ILE A 363 11.46 -17.48 -11.32
N THR A 364 11.85 -18.33 -12.27
CA THR A 364 11.50 -19.77 -12.26
C THR A 364 12.16 -20.56 -11.12
N SER A 365 13.32 -20.11 -10.63
CA SER A 365 13.96 -20.68 -9.44
C SER A 365 13.20 -20.38 -8.15
N LEU A 366 12.42 -19.28 -8.11
CA LEU A 366 11.58 -18.88 -6.98
C LEU A 366 10.15 -19.40 -7.13
N SER A 367 10.02 -20.73 -7.24
CA SER A 367 8.75 -21.45 -7.22
C SER A 367 8.31 -21.80 -5.78
N PRO A 368 7.02 -22.10 -5.54
CA PRO A 368 6.54 -22.60 -4.26
C PRO A 368 7.18 -23.95 -3.85
N GLU A 369 7.56 -24.78 -4.82
CA GLU A 369 8.26 -26.06 -4.60
C GLU A 369 9.62 -25.83 -3.90
N ASN A 370 10.39 -24.86 -4.40
CA ASN A 370 11.68 -24.50 -3.82
C ASN A 370 11.50 -23.67 -2.54
N CYS A 371 10.64 -22.65 -2.58
CA CYS A 371 10.60 -21.58 -1.59
C CYS A 371 9.53 -21.74 -0.49
N GLY A 372 8.68 -22.77 -0.58
CA GLY A 372 7.46 -22.87 0.22
C GLY A 372 6.35 -21.96 -0.31
N ASP A 373 5.13 -22.20 0.17
CA ASP A 373 3.90 -21.47 -0.16
C ASP A 373 4.11 -19.95 -0.13
N ALA A 374 3.80 -19.29 -1.26
CA ALA A 374 4.27 -17.95 -1.55
C ALA A 374 3.42 -16.86 -0.89
N ILE A 375 4.09 -15.82 -0.40
CA ILE A 375 3.45 -14.56 0.04
C ILE A 375 3.65 -13.45 -1.01
N ASN A 376 3.02 -12.31 -0.78
CA ASN A 376 3.17 -11.07 -1.54
C ASN A 376 4.52 -10.37 -1.31
N LEU A 377 5.61 -11.13 -1.21
CA LEU A 377 6.98 -10.63 -1.13
C LEU A 377 7.54 -10.40 -2.55
N PHE A 378 8.08 -9.21 -2.77
CA PHE A 378 8.71 -8.78 -4.00
C PHE A 378 10.12 -8.25 -3.69
N LEU A 379 11.09 -8.56 -4.56
CA LEU A 379 12.45 -8.03 -4.47
C LEU A 379 12.67 -7.03 -5.62
N ILE A 380 13.18 -5.85 -5.30
CA ILE A 380 13.65 -4.86 -6.28
C ILE A 380 15.17 -4.71 -6.10
N PRO A 381 15.98 -4.98 -7.14
CA PRO A 381 17.43 -4.98 -7.04
C PRO A 381 18.00 -3.57 -6.95
N GLU A 382 19.22 -3.46 -6.45
CA GLU A 382 19.96 -2.20 -6.50
C GLU A 382 20.35 -1.80 -7.94
N CYS A 383 20.13 -0.53 -8.27
CA CYS A 383 20.30 -0.02 -9.63
C CYS A 383 21.74 0.44 -9.87
N ASN A 384 22.56 -0.42 -10.46
CA ASN A 384 23.94 -0.08 -10.86
C ASN A 384 24.20 -0.42 -12.35
N GLU A 385 24.25 0.64 -13.18
CA GLU A 385 24.54 0.59 -14.61
C GLU A 385 25.94 0.03 -14.92
N GLN A 386 26.91 0.20 -14.01
CA GLN A 386 28.29 -0.27 -14.20
C GLN A 386 28.40 -1.81 -14.20
N LEU A 387 27.36 -2.51 -13.73
CA LEU A 387 27.33 -3.96 -13.58
C LEU A 387 26.37 -4.65 -14.57
N ASP A 388 25.82 -3.94 -15.56
CA ASP A 388 24.82 -4.49 -16.50
C ASP A 388 25.34 -5.64 -17.39
N GLN A 389 26.66 -5.83 -17.48
CA GLN A 389 27.29 -6.95 -18.20
C GLN A 389 27.58 -8.18 -17.32
N LEU A 390 27.32 -8.10 -16.01
CA LEU A 390 27.56 -9.19 -15.06
C LEU A 390 26.26 -9.96 -14.75
N TYR A 391 26.40 -11.25 -14.44
CA TYR A 391 25.27 -12.07 -14.00
C TYR A 391 24.79 -11.60 -12.61
N LYS A 392 23.59 -11.01 -12.54
CA LYS A 392 23.03 -10.45 -11.30
C LYS A 392 22.12 -11.40 -10.52
N GLY A 393 21.83 -12.60 -11.05
CA GLY A 393 20.91 -13.57 -10.44
C GLY A 393 19.42 -13.25 -10.55
N HIS A 394 19.04 -12.14 -11.19
CA HIS A 394 17.65 -11.67 -11.33
C HIS A 394 17.37 -11.09 -12.74
N PRO A 395 16.08 -10.97 -13.17
CA PRO A 395 15.68 -10.27 -14.39
C PRO A 395 15.99 -8.76 -14.35
N SER A 396 15.81 -8.05 -15.47
CA SER A 396 15.97 -6.58 -15.50
C SER A 396 14.96 -5.87 -14.60
N LEU A 397 15.29 -4.67 -14.14
CA LEU A 397 14.38 -3.83 -13.34
C LEU A 397 13.07 -3.59 -14.09
N GLU A 398 13.16 -3.36 -15.40
CA GLU A 398 12.03 -3.07 -16.27
C GLU A 398 11.08 -4.26 -16.38
N GLU A 399 11.58 -5.50 -16.43
CA GLU A 399 10.74 -6.69 -16.37
C GLU A 399 10.12 -6.86 -14.97
N LEU A 400 10.92 -6.71 -13.90
CA LEU A 400 10.42 -6.81 -12.53
C LEU A 400 9.30 -5.79 -12.24
N ILE A 401 9.51 -4.52 -12.58
CA ILE A 401 8.50 -3.46 -12.43
C ILE A 401 7.28 -3.71 -13.33
N LYS A 402 7.46 -4.16 -14.59
CA LYS A 402 6.35 -4.51 -15.49
C LYS A 402 5.49 -5.65 -14.92
N LYS A 403 6.12 -6.67 -14.32
CA LYS A 403 5.43 -7.79 -13.67
C LYS A 403 4.76 -7.34 -12.36
N LEU A 404 5.41 -6.53 -11.53
CA LEU A 404 4.81 -5.94 -10.33
C LEU A 404 3.56 -5.11 -10.68
N ARG A 405 3.65 -4.22 -11.67
CA ARG A 405 2.51 -3.43 -12.15
C ARG A 405 1.38 -4.31 -12.70
N SER A 406 1.71 -5.39 -13.42
CA SER A 406 0.74 -6.37 -13.90
C SER A 406 0.02 -7.10 -12.76
N ASN A 407 0.75 -7.48 -11.70
CA ASN A 407 0.18 -8.11 -10.51
C ASN A 407 -0.72 -7.13 -9.73
N ILE A 408 -0.33 -5.86 -9.62
CA ILE A 408 -1.12 -4.80 -8.97
C ILE A 408 -2.41 -4.52 -9.76
N LEU A 409 -2.33 -4.39 -11.09
CA LEU A 409 -3.51 -4.21 -11.95
C LEU A 409 -4.46 -5.43 -11.91
N GLY A 410 -3.91 -6.64 -11.71
CA GLY A 410 -4.68 -7.87 -11.53
C GLY A 410 -5.09 -8.18 -10.09
N ALA A 411 -4.97 -7.24 -9.14
CA ALA A 411 -5.39 -7.45 -7.75
C ALA A 411 -6.92 -7.64 -7.65
N THR A 412 -7.38 -8.51 -6.76
CA THR A 412 -8.81 -8.62 -6.47
C THR A 412 -9.29 -7.36 -5.75
N LYS A 413 -10.12 -6.56 -6.41
CA LYS A 413 -10.74 -5.36 -5.83
C LYS A 413 -11.80 -5.78 -4.81
N TYR A 414 -11.41 -5.86 -3.54
CA TYR A 414 -12.40 -5.94 -2.46
C TYR A 414 -13.15 -4.60 -2.39
N PRO A 415 -14.48 -4.60 -2.33
CA PRO A 415 -15.26 -3.38 -2.38
C PRO A 415 -14.97 -2.53 -1.14
N LEU A 416 -14.45 -1.32 -1.37
CA LEU A 416 -14.56 -0.23 -0.41
C LEU A 416 -16.04 0.16 -0.31
N ASN A 417 -16.45 0.79 0.80
CA ASN A 417 -17.83 1.20 1.06
C ASN A 417 -18.30 2.40 0.19
N ASN A 418 -17.78 2.53 -1.03
CA ASN A 418 -17.86 3.70 -1.89
C ASN A 418 -18.20 3.28 -3.33
N THR A 419 -19.20 3.93 -3.92
CA THR A 419 -19.75 3.57 -5.24
C THR A 419 -19.07 4.25 -6.42
N SER A 420 -18.29 5.32 -6.21
CA SER A 420 -17.48 5.94 -7.25
C SER A 420 -16.19 6.56 -6.71
N GLU A 421 -15.25 6.90 -7.60
CA GLU A 421 -14.02 7.62 -7.25
C GLU A 421 -14.28 8.90 -6.43
N LYS A 422 -15.35 9.66 -6.74
CA LYS A 422 -15.70 10.87 -5.97
C LYS A 422 -16.28 10.55 -4.60
N HIS A 423 -17.08 9.49 -4.49
CA HIS A 423 -17.53 9.00 -3.17
C HIS A 423 -16.35 8.53 -2.32
N TRP A 424 -15.33 7.93 -2.93
CA TRP A 424 -14.08 7.59 -2.26
C TRP A 424 -13.33 8.80 -1.70
N LEU A 425 -13.30 9.94 -2.41
CA LEU A 425 -12.70 11.18 -1.89
C LEU A 425 -13.47 11.73 -0.67
N VAL A 426 -14.81 11.70 -0.72
CA VAL A 426 -15.67 12.08 0.42
C VAL A 426 -15.46 11.13 1.61
N TYR A 427 -15.31 9.83 1.33
CA TYR A 427 -15.00 8.82 2.34
C TYR A 427 -13.62 9.02 2.96
N CYS A 428 -12.60 9.42 2.20
CA CYS A 428 -11.29 9.77 2.76
C CYS A 428 -11.42 10.85 3.85
N SER A 429 -12.19 11.91 3.60
CA SER A 429 -12.50 12.92 4.62
C SER A 429 -13.19 12.33 5.86
N LYS A 430 -14.19 11.45 5.68
CA LYS A 430 -14.85 10.72 6.79
C LYS A 430 -13.86 9.88 7.60
N VAL A 431 -13.04 9.04 6.93
CA VAL A 431 -12.05 8.16 7.59
C VAL A 431 -11.03 8.96 8.37
N TRP A 432 -10.47 10.02 7.79
CA TRP A 432 -9.43 10.82 8.45
C TRP A 432 -9.96 11.54 9.70
N ASP A 433 -11.21 12.01 9.66
CA ASP A 433 -11.87 12.55 10.84
C ASP A 433 -12.12 11.49 11.92
N HIS A 434 -12.46 10.25 11.55
CA HIS A 434 -12.49 9.13 12.51
C HIS A 434 -11.11 8.80 13.10
N VAL A 435 -10.03 8.85 12.31
CA VAL A 435 -8.65 8.61 12.77
C VAL A 435 -8.23 9.69 13.78
N LYS A 436 -8.39 10.98 13.45
CA LYS A 436 -8.07 12.10 14.37
C LYS A 436 -8.87 12.07 15.67
N LYS A 437 -10.14 11.63 15.61
CA LYS A 437 -11.07 11.58 16.77
C LYS A 437 -11.06 10.21 17.48
N SER A 438 -10.16 9.29 17.12
CA SER A 438 -10.15 7.92 17.66
C SER A 438 -9.51 7.86 19.05
N ASN A 439 -10.28 7.39 20.03
CA ASN A 439 -9.82 7.15 21.39
C ASN A 439 -8.63 6.18 21.46
N PHE A 440 -8.49 5.23 20.51
CA PHE A 440 -7.37 4.28 20.49
C PHE A 440 -6.01 4.99 20.34
N PHE A 441 -5.93 6.03 19.52
CA PHE A 441 -4.70 6.84 19.41
C PHE A 441 -4.41 7.64 20.67
N VAL A 442 -5.45 8.12 21.36
CA VAL A 442 -5.34 8.84 22.64
C VAL A 442 -4.93 7.90 23.79
N GLU A 443 -5.34 6.64 23.75
CA GLU A 443 -4.93 5.61 24.72
C GLU A 443 -3.52 5.09 24.46
N TYR A 444 -3.18 4.77 23.20
CA TYR A 444 -1.83 4.39 22.79
C TYR A 444 -0.81 5.50 23.13
N THR A 445 -1.16 6.76 22.85
CA THR A 445 -0.40 7.97 23.26
C THR A 445 -0.04 7.97 24.75
N LYS A 446 -0.94 7.53 25.65
CA LYS A 446 -0.69 7.49 27.12
C LYS A 446 0.14 6.28 27.56
N LEU A 447 0.39 5.33 26.66
CA LEU A 447 1.16 4.11 26.90
C LEU A 447 2.52 4.13 26.20
N MET A 448 2.79 5.15 25.38
CA MET A 448 4.14 5.45 24.88
C MET A 448 5.07 5.81 26.06
N PRO A 449 6.33 5.36 26.05
CA PRO A 449 7.31 5.64 27.11
C PRO A 449 7.89 7.07 27.05
#